data_AF-M8CYT5-F1
#
_entry.id   AF-M8CYT5-F1
#
_cell.length_a   1.000
_cell.length_b   1.000
_cell.length_c   1.000
_cell.angle_alpha   90.00
_cell.angle_beta   90.00
_cell.angle_gamma   90.00
#
_symmetry.space_group_name_H-M   'P 1'
#
loop_
_entity.id
_entity.type
_entity.pdbx_description
1 polymer ?
#
loop_
_entity_poly.entity_id
_entity_poly.type
_entity_poly.pdbx_seq_one_letter_code
_entity_poly.pdbx_strand_id
1 'polypeptide(L)'
;MNEAENIINEIKEKLIDTINPKAIILFGSTAKNDNDENSDIDLLIIWDGAEDLNNVQRRIKLREIIGFVNKPLDILTCTSDELKQVIKDDRSFTATIIKEGKIIYG
;
A
#
# COMPACT_ATOMS: atom_id res chain seq x y z
N MET A 1 6.38 -18.86 -7.31
CA MET A 1 5.56 -17.68 -6.97
C MET A 1 4.12 -18.12 -6.94
N ASN A 2 3.43 -17.86 -5.84
CA ASN A 2 1.99 -18.08 -5.75
C ASN A 2 1.24 -16.95 -6.50
N GLU A 3 -0.04 -17.13 -6.79
CA GLU A 3 -0.83 -16.15 -7.56
C GLU A 3 -0.86 -14.76 -6.90
N ALA A 4 -0.91 -14.70 -5.57
CA ALA A 4 -0.89 -13.45 -4.81
C ALA A 4 0.42 -12.67 -4.99
N GLU A 5 1.57 -13.35 -4.95
CA GLU A 5 2.87 -12.71 -5.19
C GLU A 5 2.98 -12.13 -6.61
N ASN A 6 2.40 -12.79 -7.61
CA ASN A 6 2.37 -12.27 -8.98
C ASN A 6 1.57 -10.96 -9.04
N ILE A 7 0.36 -10.96 -8.47
CA ILE A 7 -0.52 -9.78 -8.44
C ILE A 7 0.14 -8.62 -7.67
N ILE A 8 0.75 -8.90 -6.52
CA ILE A 8 1.47 -7.87 -5.73
C ILE A 8 2.61 -7.27 -6.55
N ASN A 9 3.38 -8.10 -7.25
CA ASN A 9 4.46 -7.61 -8.12
C ASN A 9 3.93 -6.77 -9.28
N GLU A 10 2.86 -7.19 -9.95
CA GLU A 10 2.23 -6.41 -11.02
C GLU A 10 1.74 -5.04 -10.54
N ILE A 11 1.06 -5.00 -9.38
CA ILE A 11 0.62 -3.74 -8.76
C ILE A 11 1.82 -2.85 -8.43
N LYS A 12 2.86 -3.43 -7.82
CA LYS A 12 4.08 -2.73 -7.40
C LYS A 12 4.78 -2.08 -8.59
N GLU A 13 5.10 -2.84 -9.65
CA GLU A 13 5.77 -2.31 -10.85
C GLU A 13 4.91 -1.20 -11.51
N LYS A 14 3.60 -1.42 -11.64
CA LYS A 14 2.69 -0.43 -12.23
C LYS A 14 2.65 0.89 -11.45
N LEU A 15 2.64 0.82 -10.12
CA LEU A 15 2.68 2.01 -9.27
C LEU A 15 4.03 2.72 -9.37
N ILE A 16 5.14 1.99 -9.39
CA ILE A 16 6.49 2.55 -9.59
C ILE A 16 6.54 3.32 -10.92
N ASP A 17 6.11 2.70 -12.01
CA ASP A 17 6.17 3.31 -13.35
C ASP A 17 5.25 4.53 -13.50
N THR A 18 4.10 4.55 -12.82
CA THR A 18 3.08 5.59 -13.04
C THR A 18 3.26 6.79 -12.11
N ILE A 19 3.58 6.54 -10.84
CA ILE A 19 3.57 7.60 -9.80
C ILE A 19 4.87 7.69 -9.01
N ASN A 20 5.78 6.73 -9.17
CA ASN A 20 7.04 6.63 -8.44
C ASN A 20 6.86 6.94 -6.94
N PRO A 21 6.13 6.09 -6.19
CA PRO A 21 5.83 6.35 -4.80
C PRO A 21 7.11 6.37 -3.97
N LYS A 22 7.06 6.86 -2.75
CA LYS A 22 8.22 6.81 -1.83
C LYS A 22 8.43 5.42 -1.26
N ALA A 23 7.35 4.74 -0.95
CA ALA A 23 7.39 3.35 -0.49
C ALA A 23 6.06 2.65 -0.73
N ILE A 24 6.11 1.33 -0.79
CA ILE A 24 4.97 0.43 -0.81
C ILE A 24 5.15 -0.60 0.29
N ILE A 25 4.17 -0.67 1.18
CA ILE A 25 4.22 -1.54 2.36
C ILE A 25 3.05 -2.49 2.30
N LEU A 26 3.34 -3.79 2.28
CA LEU A 26 2.37 -4.84 2.42
C LEU A 26 2.07 -5.03 3.91
N PHE A 27 0.79 -5.03 4.28
CA PHE A 27 0.37 -5.25 5.67
C PHE A 27 -0.78 -6.26 5.75
N GLY A 28 -1.39 -6.38 6.93
CA GLY A 28 -2.53 -7.26 7.13
C GLY A 28 -2.14 -8.74 7.21
N SER A 29 -3.10 -9.62 6.95
CA SER A 29 -2.90 -11.07 7.01
C SER A 29 -1.86 -11.55 5.99
N THR A 30 -1.78 -10.89 4.83
CA THR A 30 -0.83 -11.22 3.76
C THR A 30 0.62 -10.88 4.11
N ALA A 31 0.87 -9.93 5.02
CA ALA A 31 2.22 -9.71 5.55
C ALA A 31 2.68 -10.81 6.53
N LYS A 32 1.76 -11.56 7.13
CA LYS A 32 2.05 -12.59 8.15
C LYS A 32 2.07 -14.01 7.58
N ASN A 33 1.27 -14.29 6.55
CA ASN A 33 1.17 -15.60 5.93
C ASN A 33 1.59 -15.51 4.46
N ASP A 34 2.87 -15.78 4.16
CA ASP A 34 3.46 -15.80 2.81
C ASP A 34 2.78 -16.81 1.83
N ASN A 35 1.72 -17.52 2.23
CA ASN A 35 1.17 -18.68 1.50
C ASN A 35 -0.35 -18.87 1.53
N ASP A 36 -1.16 -17.86 1.90
CA ASP A 36 -2.62 -18.00 1.81
C ASP A 36 -3.14 -17.49 0.46
N GLU A 37 -3.47 -18.43 -0.43
CA GLU A 37 -4.01 -18.16 -1.76
C GLU A 37 -5.37 -17.44 -1.73
N ASN A 38 -6.03 -17.36 -0.57
CA ASN A 38 -7.30 -16.66 -0.40
C ASN A 38 -7.17 -15.33 0.36
N SER A 39 -5.97 -14.88 0.73
CA SER A 39 -5.84 -13.66 1.51
C SER A 39 -6.10 -12.38 0.69
N ASP A 40 -6.69 -11.40 1.38
CA ASP A 40 -6.87 -10.03 0.91
C ASP A 40 -5.50 -9.33 0.79
N ILE A 41 -5.30 -8.54 -0.26
CA ILE A 41 -4.06 -7.78 -0.45
C ILE A 41 -4.23 -6.41 0.21
N ASP A 42 -3.45 -6.13 1.25
CA ASP A 42 -3.50 -4.84 1.94
C ASP A 42 -2.21 -4.03 1.70
N LEU A 43 -2.33 -2.86 1.08
CA LEU A 43 -1.18 -2.02 0.72
C LEU A 43 -1.27 -0.63 1.31
N LEU A 44 -0.18 -0.16 1.91
CA LEU A 44 0.03 1.24 2.27
C LEU A 44 1.01 1.86 1.28
N ILE A 45 0.54 2.90 0.58
CA ILE A 45 1.33 3.62 -0.42
C ILE A 45 1.72 4.99 0.13
N ILE A 46 3.02 5.23 0.31
CA ILE A 46 3.54 6.55 0.66
C ILE A 46 3.76 7.33 -0.63
N TRP A 47 3.00 8.41 -0.84
CA TRP A 47 2.99 9.12 -2.12
C TRP A 47 2.89 10.64 -1.93
N ASP A 48 4.01 11.33 -2.16
CA ASP A 48 4.13 12.79 -2.05
C ASP A 48 3.69 13.52 -3.33
N GLY A 49 3.65 12.84 -4.48
CA GLY A 49 3.25 13.42 -5.78
C GLY A 49 1.76 13.77 -5.89
N ALA A 50 1.03 13.76 -4.77
CA ALA A 50 -0.39 14.02 -4.67
C ALA A 50 -0.76 14.84 -3.41
N GLU A 51 0.14 15.71 -2.95
CA GLU A 51 -0.09 16.59 -1.79
C GLU A 51 -1.35 17.46 -1.93
N ASP A 52 -1.70 17.87 -3.15
CA ASP A 52 -2.93 18.65 -3.43
C ASP A 52 -4.22 17.82 -3.35
N LEU A 53 -4.11 16.49 -3.27
CA LEU A 53 -5.25 15.57 -3.21
C LEU A 53 -5.51 15.13 -1.77
N ASN A 54 -6.78 15.18 -1.37
CA ASN A 54 -7.18 14.55 -0.13
C ASN A 54 -7.04 13.01 -0.21
N ASN A 55 -7.04 12.34 0.95
CA ASN A 55 -6.83 10.90 1.02
C ASN A 55 -7.82 10.09 0.17
N VAL A 56 -9.10 10.51 0.10
CA VAL A 56 -10.12 9.83 -0.73
C VAL A 56 -9.76 9.94 -2.22
N GLN A 57 -9.36 11.12 -2.69
CA GLN A 57 -8.95 11.33 -4.08
C GLN A 57 -7.69 10.53 -4.43
N ARG A 58 -6.72 10.45 -3.51
CA ARG A 58 -5.52 9.61 -3.70
C ARG A 58 -5.89 8.14 -3.85
N ARG A 59 -6.77 7.61 -2.99
CA ARG A 59 -7.25 6.22 -3.08
C ARG A 59 -7.99 5.94 -4.39
N ILE A 60 -8.85 6.86 -4.84
CA ILE A 60 -9.53 6.75 -6.14
C ILE A 60 -8.51 6.67 -7.27
N LYS A 61 -7.53 7.58 -7.29
CA LYS A 61 -6.50 7.60 -8.34
C LYS A 61 -5.62 6.34 -8.32
N LEU A 62 -5.26 5.83 -7.14
CA LEU A 62 -4.54 4.57 -7.00
C LEU A 62 -5.38 3.39 -7.55
N ARG A 63 -6.68 3.35 -7.26
CA ARG A 63 -7.60 2.35 -7.83
C ARG A 63 -7.68 2.42 -9.36
N GLU A 64 -7.75 3.62 -9.91
CA GLU A 64 -7.78 3.84 -11.37
C GLU A 64 -6.48 3.38 -12.04
N ILE A 65 -5.33 3.70 -11.43
CA ILE A 65 -4.02 3.26 -11.92
C ILE A 65 -3.91 1.74 -11.86
N ILE A 66 -4.27 1.12 -10.73
CA ILE A 66 -4.17 -0.33 -10.56
C ILE A 66 -5.12 -1.06 -11.51
N GLY A 67 -6.35 -0.59 -11.63
CA GLY A 67 -7.38 -1.21 -12.46
C GLY A 67 -7.99 -2.44 -11.78
N PHE A 68 -8.55 -3.34 -12.60
CA PHE A 68 -9.18 -4.56 -12.11
C PHE A 68 -8.14 -5.54 -11.55
N VAL A 69 -8.42 -6.08 -10.37
CA VAL A 69 -7.63 -7.12 -9.71
C VAL A 69 -8.57 -8.23 -9.32
N ASN A 70 -8.24 -9.48 -9.67
CA ASN A 70 -9.07 -10.65 -9.38
C ASN A 70 -8.93 -11.15 -7.93
N LYS A 71 -8.71 -10.23 -6.98
CA LYS A 71 -8.57 -10.48 -5.55
C LYS A 71 -9.05 -9.25 -4.76
N PRO A 72 -9.57 -9.44 -3.54
CA PRO A 72 -9.80 -8.32 -2.63
C PRO A 72 -8.49 -7.58 -2.39
N LEU A 73 -8.55 -6.26 -2.51
CA LEU A 73 -7.42 -5.36 -2.37
C LEU A 73 -7.88 -4.18 -1.54
N ASP A 74 -7.26 -3.89 -0.40
CA ASP A 74 -7.43 -2.62 0.31
C ASP A 74 -6.18 -1.75 0.15
N ILE A 75 -6.41 -0.45 -0.02
CA ILE A 75 -5.36 0.53 -0.29
C ILE A 75 -5.52 1.66 0.70
N LEU A 76 -4.49 1.83 1.51
CA LEU A 76 -4.24 3.01 2.30
C LEU A 76 -3.18 3.87 1.62
N THR A 77 -3.23 5.17 1.87
CA THR A 77 -2.22 6.10 1.37
C THR A 77 -1.96 7.20 2.39
N CYS A 78 -0.72 7.64 2.43
CA CYS A 78 -0.30 8.81 3.18
C CYS A 78 0.81 9.56 2.43
N THR A 79 1.00 10.83 2.74
CA THR A 79 2.22 11.56 2.37
C THR A 79 3.29 11.34 3.43
N SER A 80 4.55 11.62 3.10
CA SER A 80 5.66 11.63 4.05
C SER A 80 5.39 12.54 5.25
N ASP A 81 4.70 13.66 5.04
CA ASP A 81 4.37 14.61 6.10
C ASP A 81 3.23 14.13 6.99
N GLU A 82 2.19 13.53 6.43
CA GLU A 82 1.17 12.83 7.21
C GLU A 82 1.80 11.72 8.05
N LEU A 83 2.71 10.95 7.44
CA LEU A 83 3.40 9.87 8.12
C LEU A 83 4.20 10.36 9.33
N LYS A 84 4.97 11.45 9.20
CA LYS A 84 5.72 12.06 10.31
C LYS A 84 4.83 12.45 11.50
N GLN A 85 3.57 12.80 11.27
CA GLN A 85 2.64 13.09 12.36
C GLN A 85 2.10 11.81 12.97
N VAL A 86 1.77 10.82 12.14
CA VAL A 86 1.15 9.58 12.60
C VAL A 86 2.11 8.70 13.40
N ILE A 87 3.40 8.65 13.04
CA ILE A 87 4.40 7.89 13.80
C ILE A 87 4.63 8.42 15.22
N LYS A 88 4.13 9.62 15.57
CA LYS A 88 4.18 10.16 16.93
C LYS A 88 3.08 9.58 17.82
N ASP A 89 2.00 9.04 17.24
CA ASP A 89 0.96 8.33 17.97
C ASP A 89 1.04 6.83 17.70
N ASP A 90 1.68 6.12 18.62
CA ASP A 90 1.86 4.67 18.57
C ASP A 90 0.55 3.87 18.59
N ARG A 91 -0.59 4.51 18.88
CA ARG A 91 -1.92 3.87 18.83
C ARG A 91 -2.56 3.95 17.45
N SER A 92 -1.95 4.70 16.52
CA SER A 92 -2.46 4.79 15.16
C SER A 92 -2.23 3.49 14.40
N PHE A 93 -3.24 3.06 13.66
CA PHE A 93 -3.17 1.89 12.80
C PHE A 93 -2.04 1.99 11.76
N THR A 94 -1.83 3.17 11.17
CA THR A 94 -0.71 3.39 10.23
C THR A 94 0.64 3.23 10.92
N ALA A 95 0.79 3.65 12.19
CA ALA A 95 2.04 3.46 12.92
C ALA A 95 2.34 1.97 13.13
N THR A 96 1.32 1.16 13.44
CA THR A 96 1.44 -0.31 13.49
C THR A 96 1.84 -0.88 12.13
N ILE A 97 1.23 -0.44 11.04
CA ILE A 97 1.59 -0.88 9.67
C ILE A 97 3.05 -0.59 9.36
N ILE A 98 3.56 0.60 9.70
CA ILE A 98 4.98 0.92 9.45
C ILE A 98 5.92 0.04 10.28
N LYS A 99 5.53 -0.34 11.50
CA LYS A 99 6.35 -1.16 12.40
C LYS A 99 6.34 -2.65 12.03
N GLU A 100 5.18 -3.19 11.65
CA GLU A 100 4.97 -4.62 11.44
C GLU A 100 4.88 -5.04 9.97
N GLY A 101 4.61 -4.09 9.07
CA GLY A 101 4.43 -4.35 7.65
C GLY A 101 5.72 -4.69 6.91
N LYS A 102 5.58 -5.37 5.78
CA LYS A 102 6.69 -5.76 4.90
C LYS A 102 6.87 -4.68 3.83
N ILE A 103 8.00 -3.98 3.88
CA ILE A 103 8.38 -3.03 2.82
C ILE A 103 8.70 -3.85 1.56
N ILE A 104 7.94 -3.63 0.48
CA ILE A 104 8.15 -4.31 -0.81
C ILE A 104 8.76 -3.37 -1.86
N TYR A 105 8.82 -2.07 -1.57
CA TYR A 105 9.53 -1.03 -2.31
C TYR A 105 9.77 0.18 -1.39
N GLY A 106 10.95 0.81 -1.45
CA GLY A 106 11.31 2.00 -0.66
C GLY A 106 12.79 2.36 -0.71
#